data_AF-A0A920QGB5-F1
#
_entry.id   AF-A0A920QGB5-F1
#
_cell.length_a   1.000
_cell.length_b   1.000
_cell.length_c   1.000
_cell.angle_alpha   90.00
_cell.angle_beta   90.00
_cell.angle_gamma   90.00
#
_symmetry.space_group_name_H-M   'P 1'
#
loop_
_entity.id
_entity.type
_entity.pdbx_description
1 polymer ?
#
loop_
_entity_poly.entity_id
_entity_poly.type
_entity_poly.pdbx_seq_one_letter_code
_entity_poly.pdbx_strand_id
1 'polypeptide(L)' 'MWNPDIKRAKKRTGTETRLSRSLCLKSLVYRGTPDYHGLVFGLDKGESCQGMAYGNCRREHTLGNE' A
#
# COMPACT_ATOMS: atom_id res chain seq x y z
N MET A 1 6.36 3.22 -0.74
CA MET A 1 5.91 3.67 0.60
C MET A 1 6.04 5.17 0.84
N TRP A 2 6.74 5.92 -0.01
CA TRP A 2 7.17 7.28 0.31
C TRP A 2 6.13 8.38 -0.03
N ASN A 3 5.20 8.14 -0.96
CA ASN A 3 4.19 9.13 -1.36
C ASN A 3 2.79 8.50 -1.56
N PRO A 4 1.96 8.41 -0.51
CA PRO A 4 0.57 7.96 -0.63
C PRO A 4 -0.34 9.11 -1.10
N ASP A 5 -1.13 8.90 -2.16
CA ASP A 5 -2.19 9.82 -2.60
C ASP A 5 -3.47 9.73 -1.73
N ILE A 6 -3.29 9.58 -0.41
CA ILE A 6 -4.38 9.43 0.55
C ILE A 6 -4.42 10.67 1.43
N LYS A 7 -5.57 11.35 1.50
CA LYS A 7 -5.78 12.49 2.42
C LYS A 7 -5.57 12.00 3.86
N ARG A 8 -4.59 12.63 4.52
CA ARG A 8 -3.89 12.14 5.70
C ARG A 8 -4.82 11.59 6.76
N ALA A 9 -4.62 10.33 7.05
CA ALA A 9 -5.08 9.74 8.28
C ALA A 9 -3.99 8.86 8.87
N LYS A 10 -3.99 8.82 10.20
CA LYS A 10 -2.87 8.42 11.07
C LYS A 10 -2.00 7.34 10.44
N LYS A 11 -0.70 7.63 10.30
CA LYS A 11 0.31 6.72 9.79
C LYS A 11 0.92 5.95 10.96
N ARG A 12 0.97 4.63 10.87
CA ARG A 12 1.66 3.76 11.83
C ARG A 12 2.54 2.77 11.09
N THR A 13 3.76 2.58 11.59
CA THR A 13 4.63 1.50 11.13
C THR A 13 4.15 0.19 11.74
N GLY A 14 4.15 -0.89 10.96
CA GLY A 14 3.79 -2.22 11.42
C GLY A 14 4.66 -3.27 10.75
N THR A 15 4.75 -4.45 11.37
CA THR A 15 5.47 -5.60 10.82
C THR A 15 4.48 -6.73 10.62
N GLU A 16 4.42 -7.29 9.42
CA GLU A 16 3.73 -8.55 9.19
C GLU A 16 4.70 -9.72 9.22
N THR A 17 4.29 -10.82 9.83
CA THR A 17 5.13 -11.99 10.12
C THR A 17 4.79 -13.21 9.27
N ARG A 18 3.96 -13.04 8.24
CA ARG A 18 3.53 -14.14 7.34
C ARG A 18 3.71 -13.82 5.86
N LEU A 19 4.17 -12.61 5.57
CA LEU A 19 4.32 -12.08 4.22
C LEU A 19 5.69 -11.43 4.09
N SER A 20 6.37 -11.69 2.98
CA SER A 20 7.64 -11.08 2.60
C SER A 20 7.47 -10.20 1.35
N ARG A 21 8.42 -9.28 1.12
CA ARG A 21 8.46 -8.50 -0.11
C ARG A 21 9.25 -9.25 -1.17
N SER A 22 8.61 -9.52 -2.29
CA SER A 22 9.21 -10.20 -3.44
C SER A 22 8.88 -9.45 -4.73
N LEU A 23 9.78 -9.51 -5.72
CA LEU A 23 9.53 -8.98 -7.08
C LEU A 23 8.62 -9.94 -7.86
N CYS A 24 7.39 -10.12 -7.37
CA CYS A 24 6.46 -11.15 -7.86
C CYS A 24 5.31 -10.59 -8.73
N LEU A 25 5.17 -9.26 -8.83
CA LEU A 25 4.09 -8.66 -9.61
C LEU A 25 4.61 -8.18 -10.97
N LYS A 26 3.88 -8.51 -12.03
CA LYS A 26 4.13 -7.98 -13.38
C LYS A 26 3.53 -6.58 -13.50
N SER A 27 4.33 -5.62 -13.95
CA SER A 27 3.88 -4.27 -14.25
C SER A 27 3.95 -4.01 -15.75
N LEU A 28 2.82 -3.60 -16.32
CA LEU A 28 2.70 -3.26 -17.74
C LEU A 28 2.79 -1.76 -18.02
N VAL A 29 2.62 -0.93 -16.98
CA VAL A 29 2.36 0.52 -17.13
C VAL A 29 3.42 1.38 -16.43
N TYR A 30 3.88 1.00 -15.24
CA TYR A 30 4.78 1.85 -14.43
C TYR A 30 6.25 1.48 -14.53
N ARG A 31 6.52 0.18 -14.49
CA ARG A 31 7.87 -0.39 -14.56
C ARG A 31 7.81 -1.52 -15.56
N GLY A 32 7.55 -1.19 -16.82
CA GLY A 32 7.40 -2.14 -17.91
C GLY A 32 6.57 -1.57 -19.04
N THR A 33 6.55 -2.28 -20.16
CA THR A 33 5.68 -2.05 -21.30
C THR A 33 4.90 -3.34 -21.61
N PRO A 34 3.86 -3.31 -22.46
CA PRO A 34 3.12 -4.51 -22.85
C PRO A 34 4.02 -5.59 -23.48
N ASP A 35 5.06 -5.19 -24.22
CA ASP A 35 6.02 -6.10 -24.84
C ASP A 35 7.12 -6.57 -23.86
N TYR A 36 7.52 -5.70 -22.92
CA TYR A 36 8.54 -5.99 -21.91
C TYR A 36 8.01 -5.70 -20.51
N HIS A 37 7.39 -6.72 -19.93
CA HIS A 37 6.85 -6.65 -18.59
C HIS A 37 8.01 -6.47 -17.61
N GLY A 38 7.99 -5.42 -16.81
CA GLY A 38 8.92 -5.35 -15.68
C GLY A 38 8.26 -5.87 -14.41
N LEU A 39 9.11 -6.08 -13.41
CA LEU A 39 8.72 -6.67 -12.13
C LEU A 39 8.67 -5.58 -11.06
N VAL A 40 7.64 -5.66 -10.23
CA VAL A 40 7.46 -4.76 -9.08
C VAL A 40 7.25 -5.56 -7.80
N PHE A 41 7.57 -4.91 -6.68
CA PHE A 41 7.45 -5.51 -5.37
C PHE A 41 5.98 -5.77 -5.03
N GLY A 42 5.67 -7.03 -4.72
CA GLY A 42 4.43 -7.47 -4.12
C GLY A 42 4.68 -8.12 -2.76
N LEU A 43 3.59 -8.58 -2.15
CA LEU A 43 3.64 -9.42 -0.95
C LEU A 43 3.47 -10.87 -1.39
N ASP A 44 4.42 -11.71 -0.99
CA ASP A 44 4.36 -13.15 -1.19
C ASP A 44 4.45 -13.86 0.17
N LYS A 45 4.11 -15.15 0.22
CA LYS A 45 4.21 -15.93 1.46
C LYS A 45 5.65 -15.95 1.94
N GLY A 46 5.89 -15.59 3.21
CA GLY A 46 7.24 -15.55 3.73
C GLY A 46 7.32 -15.11 5.20
N GLU A 47 8.54 -14.81 5.63
CA GLU A 47 8.90 -14.66 7.04
C GLU A 47 8.41 -13.34 7.65
N SER A 48 8.82 -12.19 7.09
CA SER A 48 8.34 -10.91 7.58
C SER A 48 8.52 -9.75 6.63
N CYS A 49 7.70 -8.72 6.81
CA CYS A 49 7.77 -7.47 6.08
C CYS A 49 7.39 -6.30 6.99
N GLN A 50 8.21 -5.25 7.01
CA GLN A 50 7.87 -3.99 7.66
C GLN A 50 7.14 -3.05 6.71
N GLY A 51 5.88 -2.75 7.00
CA GLY A 51 5.02 -1.88 6.21
C GLY A 51 4.53 -0.65 6.96
N MET A 52 3.54 -0.01 6.36
CA MET A 52 2.95 1.21 6.87
C MET A 52 1.44 1.13 6.73
N ALA A 53 0.75 1.23 7.86
CA ALA A 53 -0.70 1.31 7.91
C ALA A 53 -1.11 2.77 7.93
N TYR A 54 -2.03 3.13 7.06
CA TYR A 54 -2.72 4.42 7.08
C TYR A 54 -4.12 4.15 7.60
N GLY A 55 -4.47 4.77 8.73
CA GLY A 55 -5.86 4.75 9.20
C GLY A 55 -6.75 5.57 8.27
N ASN A 56 -8.07 5.47 8.42
CA ASN A 56 -9.01 6.35 7.73
C ASN A 56 -9.21 7.65 8.53
N CYS A 57 -9.38 8.78 7.84
CA CYS A 57 -9.82 10.00 8.49
C CYS A 57 -11.33 9.86 8.62
N ARG A 58 -11.85 9.76 9.83
CA ARG A 58 -13.29 9.70 10.04
C ARG A 58 -13.88 10.98 9.43
N ARG A 59 -14.79 10.85 8.46
CA ARG A 59 -15.62 12.00 8.07
C ARG A 59 -16.53 12.27 9.27
N GLU A 60 -16.34 13.39 9.93
CA GLU A 60 -17.35 13.92 10.83
C GLU A 60 -18.57 14.28 9.98
N HIS A 61 -19.64 13.50 10.14
CA HIS A 61 -20.94 13.84 9.59
C HIS A 61 -21.45 15.00 10.45
N THR A 62 -21.35 16.23 9.95
CA THR A 62 -22.04 17.37 10.56
C THR A 62 -23.53 17.11 10.40
N LEU A 63 -24.18 16.56 11.43
CA LEU A 63 -25.63 16.63 11.55
C LEU A 63 -25.96 18.10 11.79
N GLY A 64 -26.25 18.81 10.70
CA GLY A 64 -26.95 20.09 10.78
C GLY A 64 -28.34 19.83 11.33
N ASN A 65 -28.57 20.27 12.56
CA ASN A 65 -29.93 20.53 13.05
C ASN A 65 -30.40 21.82 12.36
N GLU A 66 -31.35 21.68 11.44
CA GLU A 66 -32.37 22.68 11.17
C GLU A 66 -33.73 22.07 11.54
#